data_AF-A0A536B366-F1
#
_entry.id   AF-A0A536B366-F1
#
_cell.length_a   1.000
_cell.length_b   1.000
_cell.length_c   1.000
_cell.angle_alpha   90.00
_cell.angle_beta   90.00
_cell.angle_gamma   90.00
#
_symmetry.space_group_name_H-M   'P 1'
#
loop_
_entity.id
_entity.type
_entity.pdbx_description
1 polymer ?
#
loop_
_entity_poly.entity_id
_entity_poly.type
_entity_poly.pdbx_seq_one_letter_code
_entity_poly.pdbx_strand_id
1 'polypeptide(L)'
;MRVNASAGSGRTRLSETRGGVTVVVLAAGKGVRMNSRIPKVLHPVAGRPMLLWSMAAARALDPERTLVVTNPSQDGIQAALNGEGQTVSQREQLGTGHALSQVSAEHRTTGPVIVLYADAPLLRGET
;
A
#
# COMPACT_ATOMS: atom_id res chain seq x y z
N MET A 1 4.98 -22.96 57.25
CA MET A 1 6.07 -23.69 56.56
C MET A 1 5.42 -24.46 55.41
N ARG A 2 5.57 -24.16 54.12
CA ARG A 2 6.35 -23.19 53.34
C ARG A 2 5.44 -22.66 52.20
N VAL A 3 5.65 -21.39 51.84
CA VAL A 3 5.25 -20.78 50.57
C VAL A 3 5.92 -21.51 49.40
N ASN A 4 5.26 -21.52 48.24
CA ASN A 4 5.97 -21.36 46.97
C ASN A 4 5.12 -20.60 45.97
N ALA A 5 5.68 -19.46 45.56
CA ALA A 5 5.28 -18.65 44.42
C ALA A 5 6.19 -18.99 43.23
N SER A 6 5.63 -18.99 42.04
CA SER A 6 6.27 -18.56 40.79
C SER A 6 5.15 -18.25 39.78
N ALA A 7 4.79 -16.99 39.56
CA ALA A 7 5.50 -16.01 38.74
C ALA A 7 5.72 -16.49 37.29
N GLY A 8 4.63 -16.56 36.52
CA GLY A 8 4.65 -16.50 35.05
C GLY A 8 4.31 -15.09 34.63
N SER A 9 5.34 -14.34 34.27
CA SER A 9 5.36 -12.92 33.91
C SER A 9 4.34 -12.54 32.83
N GLY A 10 3.72 -11.38 33.03
CA GLY A 10 2.65 -10.84 32.20
C GLY A 10 3.08 -10.49 30.79
N ARG A 11 2.21 -10.85 29.84
CA ARG A 11 1.93 -10.01 28.69
C ARG A 11 0.47 -9.60 28.79
N THR A 12 0.21 -8.59 29.61
CA THR A 12 -0.98 -7.76 29.46
C THR A 12 -1.01 -7.35 27.99
N ARG A 13 -1.97 -7.88 27.20
CA ARG A 13 -2.31 -7.25 25.93
C ARG A 13 -2.74 -5.84 26.32
N LEU A 14 -1.85 -4.87 26.14
CA LEU A 14 -2.27 -3.50 26.00
C LEU A 14 -3.18 -3.50 24.78
N SER A 15 -4.49 -3.54 25.04
CA SER A 15 -5.49 -3.04 24.13
C SER A 15 -5.29 -1.52 24.01
N GLU A 16 -4.15 -1.12 23.45
CA GLU A 16 -4.09 0.13 22.74
C GLU A 16 -4.98 -0.10 21.51
N THR A 17 -5.98 0.75 21.34
CA THR A 17 -6.71 0.89 20.09
C THR A 17 -5.69 1.36 19.05
N ARG A 18 -4.81 0.46 18.57
CA ARG A 18 -3.97 0.73 17.42
C ARG A 18 -4.95 0.92 16.29
N GLY A 19 -5.06 2.16 15.79
CA GLY A 19 -5.88 2.45 14.62
C GLY A 19 -5.55 1.44 13.52
N GLY A 20 -6.52 1.11 12.65
CA GLY A 20 -6.29 0.13 11.60
C GLY A 20 -5.14 0.54 10.69
N VAL A 21 -4.61 -0.38 9.90
CA VAL A 21 -3.48 -0.10 9.01
C VAL A 21 -3.97 0.65 7.77
N THR A 22 -3.24 1.68 7.34
CA THR A 22 -3.38 2.28 6.01
C THR A 22 -2.26 1.79 5.10
N VAL A 23 -2.59 1.24 3.94
CA VAL A 23 -1.60 0.92 2.89
C VAL A 23 -1.68 1.96 1.79
N VAL A 24 -0.53 2.51 1.39
CA VAL A 24 -0.39 3.44 0.26
C VAL A 24 0.42 2.77 -0.84
N VAL A 25 -0.18 2.56 -2.01
CA VAL A 25 0.46 2.01 -3.20
C VAL A 25 0.83 3.14 -4.15
N LEU A 26 2.12 3.36 -4.38
CA LEU A 26 2.63 4.41 -5.27
C LEU A 26 2.63 3.92 -6.72
N ALA A 27 1.77 4.51 -7.56
CA ALA A 27 1.55 4.10 -8.96
C ALA A 27 1.68 5.24 -10.00
N ALA A 28 1.93 6.49 -9.56
CA ALA A 28 1.94 7.70 -10.41
C ALA A 28 3.19 7.87 -11.31
N GLY A 29 4.18 6.98 -11.22
CA GLY A 29 5.47 7.12 -11.88
C GLY A 29 5.40 6.91 -13.40
N LYS A 30 5.99 7.82 -14.18
CA LYS A 30 5.95 7.82 -15.65
C LYS A 30 6.55 6.57 -16.31
N GLY A 31 7.59 5.98 -15.71
CA GLY A 31 8.25 4.81 -16.28
C GLY A 31 8.97 5.05 -17.61
N VAL A 32 9.58 6.21 -17.81
CA VAL A 32 10.14 6.65 -19.11
C VAL A 32 11.14 5.67 -19.75
N ARG A 33 11.85 4.88 -18.95
CA ARG A 33 12.79 3.85 -19.45
C ARG A 33 12.09 2.63 -20.07
N MET A 34 10.78 2.48 -19.86
CA MET A 34 9.99 1.41 -20.47
C MET A 34 9.77 1.63 -21.97
N ASN A 35 9.96 2.87 -22.47
CA ASN A 35 9.72 3.26 -23.86
C ASN A 35 8.39 2.70 -24.42
N SER A 36 7.32 2.84 -23.64
CA SER A 36 6.01 2.24 -23.90
C SER A 36 4.91 3.26 -23.63
N ARG A 37 3.81 3.17 -24.38
CA ARG A 37 2.59 3.97 -24.14
C ARG A 37 1.78 3.43 -22.97
N ILE A 38 2.02 2.17 -22.59
CA ILE A 38 1.37 1.55 -21.43
C ILE A 38 2.05 2.10 -20.17
N PRO A 39 1.33 2.58 -19.15
CA PRO A 39 1.92 2.94 -17.87
C PRO A 39 2.77 1.78 -17.29
N LYS A 40 3.92 2.09 -16.67
CA LYS A 40 4.84 1.06 -16.14
C LYS A 40 4.10 -0.01 -15.33
N VAL A 41 3.29 0.42 -14.37
CA VAL A 41 2.57 -0.44 -13.43
C VAL A 41 1.50 -1.33 -14.09
N LEU A 42 1.11 -1.03 -15.33
CA LEU A 42 0.16 -1.82 -16.10
C LEU A 42 0.83 -2.87 -17.00
N HIS A 43 2.16 -2.87 -17.12
CA HIS A 43 2.84 -3.94 -17.85
C HIS A 43 2.62 -5.29 -17.15
N PRO A 44 2.33 -6.36 -17.91
CA PRO A 44 2.04 -7.67 -17.34
C PRO A 44 3.32 -8.36 -16.86
N VAL A 45 3.24 -8.99 -15.70
CA VAL A 45 4.19 -9.98 -15.18
C VAL A 45 3.40 -11.25 -14.91
N ALA A 46 3.78 -12.35 -15.56
CA ALA A 46 3.01 -13.60 -15.57
C ALA A 46 1.52 -13.39 -15.95
N GLY A 47 1.26 -12.56 -16.95
CA GLY A 47 -0.10 -12.28 -17.47
C GLY A 47 -0.94 -11.31 -16.62
N ARG A 48 -0.44 -10.84 -15.48
CA ARG A 48 -1.14 -9.91 -14.58
C ARG A 48 -0.40 -8.56 -14.48
N PRO A 49 -1.07 -7.40 -14.56
CA PRO A 49 -0.44 -6.10 -14.36
C PRO A 49 0.36 -6.02 -13.05
N MET A 50 1.56 -5.43 -13.07
CA MET A 50 2.41 -5.28 -11.87
C MET A 50 1.66 -4.65 -10.69
N LEU A 51 0.82 -3.64 -10.96
CA LEU A 51 -0.03 -3.00 -9.96
C LEU A 51 -0.86 -4.01 -9.17
N LEU A 52 -1.45 -4.99 -9.85
CA LEU A 52 -2.35 -5.95 -9.20
C LEU A 52 -1.59 -6.95 -8.31
N TRP A 53 -0.31 -7.21 -8.58
CA TRP A 53 0.54 -7.96 -7.66
C TRP A 53 0.77 -7.17 -6.37
N SER A 54 1.10 -5.88 -6.46
CA SER A 54 1.25 -5.02 -5.29
C SER A 54 -0.07 -4.85 -4.50
N MET A 55 -1.21 -4.77 -5.20
CA MET A 55 -2.53 -4.76 -4.55
C MET A 55 -2.82 -6.08 -3.82
N ALA A 56 -2.39 -7.23 -4.36
CA ALA A 56 -2.52 -8.50 -3.65
C ALA A 56 -1.69 -8.54 -2.37
N ALA A 57 -0.44 -8.06 -2.42
CA ALA A 57 0.40 -7.94 -1.22
C ALA A 57 -0.20 -6.96 -0.21
N ALA A 58 -0.79 -5.84 -0.67
CA ALA A 58 -1.50 -4.90 0.20
C ALA A 58 -2.68 -5.55 0.92
N ARG A 59 -3.50 -6.33 0.21
CA ARG A 59 -4.66 -7.04 0.79
C ARG A 59 -4.28 -8.05 1.87
N ALA A 60 -3.13 -8.72 1.73
CA ALA A 60 -2.66 -9.69 2.72
C ALA A 60 -2.37 -9.05 4.10
N LEU A 61 -2.22 -7.73 4.16
CA LEU A 61 -2.03 -6.97 5.41
C LEU A 61 -3.35 -6.65 6.14
N ASP A 62 -4.50 -7.02 5.57
CA ASP A 62 -5.84 -6.67 6.05
C ASP A 62 -6.01 -5.18 6.43
N PRO A 63 -5.72 -4.25 5.49
CA PRO A 63 -5.75 -2.83 5.80
C PRO A 63 -7.17 -2.28 5.90
N GLU A 64 -7.39 -1.37 6.85
CA GLU A 64 -8.65 -0.63 6.96
C GLU A 64 -8.81 0.40 5.81
N ARG A 65 -7.69 0.89 5.28
CA ARG A 65 -7.63 1.80 4.14
C ARG A 65 -6.55 1.36 3.17
N THR A 66 -6.91 1.22 1.89
CA THR A 66 -5.95 1.07 0.79
C THR A 66 -6.06 2.27 -0.13
N LEU A 67 -4.96 3.00 -0.27
CA LEU A 67 -4.86 4.20 -1.10
C LEU A 67 -3.92 3.92 -2.27
N VAL A 68 -4.29 4.34 -3.47
CA VAL A 68 -3.46 4.18 -4.67
C VAL A 68 -3.14 5.56 -5.23
N VAL A 69 -1.87 5.97 -5.15
CA VAL A 69 -1.44 7.26 -5.69
C VAL A 69 -1.23 7.13 -7.19
N THR A 70 -2.04 7.82 -7.98
CA THR A 70 -2.07 7.74 -9.45
C THR A 70 -1.80 9.11 -10.06
N ASN A 71 -1.37 9.15 -11.32
CA ASN A 71 -1.39 10.38 -12.09
C ASN A 71 -2.54 10.33 -13.11
N PRO A 72 -3.39 11.38 -13.23
CA PRO A 72 -4.47 11.42 -14.20
C PRO A 72 -4.04 11.22 -15.66
N SER A 73 -2.79 11.52 -16.02
CA SER A 73 -2.23 11.29 -17.36
C SER A 73 -1.92 9.82 -17.67
N GLN A 74 -2.17 8.90 -16.73
CA GLN A 74 -1.91 7.47 -16.87
C GLN A 74 -3.22 6.71 -17.03
N ASP A 75 -3.62 6.53 -18.28
CA ASP A 75 -4.85 5.84 -18.63
C ASP A 75 -4.83 4.36 -18.19
N GLY A 76 -6.01 3.84 -17.87
CA GLY A 76 -6.21 2.42 -17.58
C GLY A 76 -5.92 1.99 -16.14
N ILE A 77 -5.29 2.83 -15.30
CA ILE A 77 -5.03 2.46 -13.89
C ILE A 77 -6.34 2.26 -13.13
N GLN A 78 -7.27 3.19 -13.24
CA GLN A 78 -8.60 3.10 -12.61
C GLN A 78 -9.36 1.84 -13.05
N ALA A 79 -9.31 1.53 -14.35
CA ALA A 79 -9.95 0.33 -14.90
C ALA A 79 -9.28 -0.95 -14.38
N ALA A 80 -7.95 -0.98 -14.30
CA ALA A 80 -7.21 -2.12 -13.78
C ALA A 80 -7.51 -2.39 -12.29
N LEU A 81 -7.66 -1.33 -11.49
CA LEU A 81 -8.04 -1.45 -10.08
C LEU A 81 -9.44 -2.04 -9.90
N ASN A 82 -10.35 -1.87 -10.86
CA ASN A 82 -11.71 -2.42 -10.82
C ASN A 82 -12.45 -2.10 -9.50
N GLY A 83 -12.32 -0.85 -9.03
CA GLY A 83 -12.91 -0.38 -7.78
C GLY A 83 -12.12 -0.75 -6.51
N GLU A 84 -10.98 -1.43 -6.63
CA GLU A 84 -10.15 -1.79 -5.49
C GLU A 84 -9.24 -0.62 -5.06
N GLY A 85 -9.38 -0.21 -3.79
CA GLY A 85 -8.62 0.89 -3.21
C GLY A 85 -9.13 2.27 -3.64
N GLN A 86 -8.87 3.27 -2.80
CA GLN A 86 -9.22 4.66 -3.09
C GLN A 86 -8.06 5.34 -3.82
N THR A 87 -8.33 5.96 -4.95
CA THR A 87 -7.27 6.65 -5.70
C THR A 87 -7.04 8.07 -5.20
N VAL A 88 -5.76 8.45 -5.09
CA VAL A 88 -5.31 9.80 -4.76
C VAL A 88 -4.49 10.32 -5.94
N SER A 89 -4.77 11.54 -6.40
CA SER A 89 -4.16 12.09 -7.61
C SER A 89 -2.87 12.86 -7.31
N GLN A 90 -1.74 12.40 -7.81
CA GLN A 90 -0.51 13.18 -7.96
C GLN A 90 -0.46 13.79 -9.37
N ARG A 91 -0.84 15.06 -9.54
CA ARG A 91 -0.85 15.72 -10.86
C ARG A 91 0.56 15.98 -11.40
N GLU A 92 1.49 16.38 -10.53
CA GLU A 92 2.89 16.63 -10.88
C GLU A 92 3.81 15.56 -10.27
N GLN A 93 4.59 14.85 -11.09
CA GLN A 93 5.50 13.80 -10.60
C GLN A 93 6.82 14.36 -10.08
N LEU A 94 6.80 14.99 -8.90
CA LEU A 94 7.97 15.56 -8.22
C LEU A 94 8.70 14.56 -7.30
N GLY A 95 8.53 13.25 -7.53
CA GLY A 95 9.17 12.17 -6.77
C GLY A 95 8.24 11.46 -5.78
N THR A 96 8.80 10.48 -5.05
CA THR A 96 8.06 9.57 -4.15
C THR A 96 7.60 10.26 -2.87
N GLY A 97 8.42 11.15 -2.31
CA GLY A 97 8.02 11.99 -1.17
C GLY A 97 6.81 12.88 -1.52
N HIS A 98 6.83 13.50 -2.71
CA HIS A 98 5.67 14.26 -3.21
C HIS A 98 4.45 13.35 -3.47
N ALA A 99 4.66 12.11 -3.93
CA ALA A 99 3.56 11.18 -4.15
C ALA A 99 2.86 10.84 -2.82
N LEU A 100 3.65 10.55 -1.77
CA LEU A 100 3.12 10.28 -0.45
C LEU A 100 2.47 11.53 0.18
N SER A 101 3.01 12.72 -0.07
CA SER A 101 2.43 13.97 0.45
C SER A 101 1.06 14.31 -0.14
N GLN A 102 0.61 13.66 -1.21
CA GLN A 102 -0.76 13.82 -1.72
C GLN A 102 -1.80 13.14 -0.81
N VAL A 103 -1.37 12.19 0.03
CA VAL A 103 -2.23 11.50 0.99
C VAL A 103 -2.43 12.39 2.21
N SER A 104 -3.60 13.02 2.31
CA SER A 104 -3.97 13.86 3.46
C SER A 104 -4.32 13.01 4.69
N ALA A 105 -4.41 13.66 5.86
CA ALA A 105 -4.79 12.99 7.10
C ALA A 105 -6.18 12.34 7.06
N GLU A 106 -7.11 12.84 6.24
CA GLU A 106 -8.48 12.30 6.13
C GLU A 106 -8.55 10.97 5.37
N HIS A 107 -7.53 10.70 4.54
CA HIS A 107 -7.45 9.47 3.75
C HIS A 107 -6.97 8.29 4.60
N ARG A 108 -6.30 8.55 5.71
CA ARG A 108 -5.63 7.54 6.53
C ARG A 108 -6.33 7.33 7.86
N THR A 109 -6.07 6.17 8.42
CA THR A 109 -6.39 5.84 9.81
C THR A 109 -5.41 6.52 10.77
N THR A 110 -5.69 6.40 12.08
CA THR A 110 -4.75 6.79 13.14
C THR A 110 -3.64 5.76 13.38
N GLY A 111 -3.66 4.65 12.64
CA GLY A 111 -2.70 3.55 12.76
C GLY A 111 -1.45 3.71 11.91
N PRO A 112 -0.67 2.61 11.78
CA PRO A 112 0.51 2.57 10.93
C PRO A 112 0.16 2.82 9.46
N VAL A 113 1.09 3.48 8.75
CA VAL A 113 1.06 3.62 7.29
C VAL A 113 2.16 2.76 6.68
N ILE A 114 1.77 1.87 5.76
CA ILE A 114 2.69 1.02 4.99
C ILE A 114 2.71 1.55 3.56
N VAL A 115 3.90 1.85 3.03
CA VAL A 115 4.07 2.37 1.68
C VAL A 115 4.65 1.29 0.78
N LEU A 116 3.93 0.96 -0.29
CA LEU A 116 4.31 -0.03 -1.29
C LEU A 116 4.54 0.63 -2.64
N TYR A 117 5.43 0.05 -3.44
CA TYR A 117 5.61 0.44 -4.84
C TYR A 117 4.79 -0.49 -5.75
N ALA A 118 4.08 0.10 -6.73
CA ALA A 118 3.25 -0.66 -7.67
C ALA A 118 4.05 -1.41 -8.76
N ASP A 119 5.37 -1.23 -8.79
CA ASP A 119 6.28 -1.86 -9.75
C ASP A 119 7.19 -2.93 -9.11
N ALA A 120 6.83 -3.40 -7.91
CA ALA A 120 7.50 -4.47 -7.18
C ALA A 120 6.62 -5.75 -7.16
N PRO A 121 6.39 -6.41 -8.31
CA PRO A 121 5.39 -7.48 -8.44
C PRO A 121 5.71 -8.77 -7.69
N LEU A 122 6.92 -8.91 -7.15
CA LEU A 122 7.35 -10.09 -6.40
C LEU A 122 7.20 -9.93 -4.89
N LEU A 123 6.73 -8.77 -4.42
CA LEU A 123 6.44 -8.55 -3.00
C LEU A 123 5.29 -9.46 -2.55
N ARG A 124 5.45 -10.05 -1.37
CA ARG A 124 4.44 -10.91 -0.72
C ARG A 124 4.03 -10.31 0.62
N GLY A 125 2.84 -10.66 1.11
CA GLY A 125 2.40 -10.26 2.46
C GLY A 125 3.10 -11.05 3.55
N GLU A 126 3.50 -12.28 3.22
CA GLU A 126 4.23 -13.24 4.04
C GLU A 126 5.70 -13.37 3.63
N THR A 127 6.53 -13.88 4.55
CA THR A 127 7.95 -14.19 4.34
C THR A 127 8.18 -15.69 4.20
#